data_AF-A0A8T0EXX0-F1
#
_entry.id   AF-A0A8T0EXX0-F1
#
_cell.length_a   1.000
_cell.length_b   1.000
_cell.length_c   1.000
_cell.angle_alpha   90.00
_cell.angle_beta   90.00
_cell.angle_gamma   90.00
#
_symmetry.space_group_name_H-M   'P 1'
#
loop_
_entity.id
_entity.type
_entity.pdbx_description
1 polymer ?
#
loop_
_entity_poly.entity_id
_entity_poly.type
_entity_poly.pdbx_seq_one_letter_code
_entity_poly.pdbx_strand_id
1 'polypeptide(L)'
;MFLDVKYPRHNGNSVFNHSLPLEILDLTYDSSSEPNQSSMENGTPVCTNEYCVSDEDYLAMIQDYIYPTPLEWILITLHIVVFVVGLVGNALVCVSVYRNHTMRTVTNYFIVNLALADFLVILFCLPPTVLWDVTETWFFGSVTCKLVLYLQSISVSVSVLTLTFISIDRWYAICHPLSFKSTAARAKTNILLIWLVSILVVLPEAIVLDTRKHPIPLDTIYLTDCTYTWSESSTRIYQLFLLFFLYVVPFLLMAVAYYQIARVLWNKNIPGSSETNHHPSRTNTRLVFPRIQLRLSFPSSPTGSAMPIAPSIPSSTIS
;
A
#
# COMPACT_ATOMS: atom_id res chain seq x y z
N MET A 1 3.91 -6.59 -2.67
CA MET A 1 5.21 -6.70 -3.35
C MET A 1 5.89 -5.38 -3.03
N PHE A 2 6.32 -5.26 -1.77
CA PHE A 2 7.31 -4.26 -1.43
C PHE A 2 8.61 -4.90 -1.89
N LEU A 3 9.25 -4.28 -2.89
CA LEU A 3 10.58 -4.67 -3.29
C LEU A 3 11.45 -4.44 -2.04
N ASP A 4 11.91 -5.53 -1.41
CA ASP A 4 13.05 -5.52 -0.49
C ASP A 4 14.27 -5.04 -1.29
N VAL A 5 14.35 -3.75 -1.53
CA VAL A 5 15.60 -3.10 -1.92
C VAL A 5 16.36 -2.93 -0.62
N LYS A 6 17.00 -4.02 -0.16
CA LYS A 6 18.10 -3.93 0.79
C LYS A 6 19.14 -3.04 0.11
N TYR A 7 19.15 -1.75 0.45
CA TYR A 7 20.14 -0.83 -0.06
C TYR A 7 21.47 -1.24 0.57
N PRO A 8 22.48 -1.65 -0.24
CA PRO A 8 23.80 -1.82 0.30
C PRO A 8 24.29 -0.43 0.74
N ARG A 9 24.61 -0.29 2.03
CA ARG A 9 25.42 0.81 2.54
C ARG A 9 26.72 0.80 1.73
N HIS A 10 26.89 1.68 0.74
CA HIS A 10 28.18 2.21 0.25
C HIS A 10 27.98 3.19 -0.92
N ASN A 11 28.44 4.44 -0.78
CA ASN A 11 29.73 4.85 -1.35
C ASN A 11 30.10 6.27 -0.91
N GLY A 12 31.28 6.40 -0.28
CA GLY A 12 31.88 7.64 0.19
C GLY A 12 33.32 7.40 0.60
N ASN A 13 34.13 6.88 -0.33
CA ASN A 13 35.60 6.80 -0.30
C ASN A 13 36.28 6.48 1.03
N SER A 14 36.13 5.23 1.49
CA SER A 14 37.24 4.43 2.02
C SER A 14 36.80 2.96 2.11
N VAL A 15 37.46 2.12 1.31
CA VAL A 15 37.62 0.66 1.44
C VAL A 15 36.58 -0.06 2.30
N PHE A 16 35.46 -0.51 1.72
CA PHE A 16 34.68 -1.60 2.29
C PHE A 16 34.03 -2.35 1.12
N ASN A 17 34.61 -3.51 0.81
CA ASN A 17 34.06 -4.44 -0.16
C ASN A 17 32.96 -5.28 0.49
N HIS A 18 32.04 -5.75 -0.34
CA HIS A 18 30.99 -6.71 -0.05
C HIS A 18 31.45 -7.92 0.77
N SER A 19 31.33 -7.81 2.09
CA SER A 19 31.16 -8.87 3.09
C SER A 19 30.96 -8.11 4.39
N LEU A 20 30.02 -8.51 5.25
CA LEU A 20 30.20 -8.22 6.67
C LEU A 20 31.55 -8.84 7.01
N PRO A 21 32.60 -8.06 7.30
CA PRO A 21 33.89 -8.67 7.56
C PRO A 21 33.80 -9.23 8.96
N LEU A 22 33.73 -10.56 9.02
CA LEU A 22 34.42 -11.36 10.04
C LEU A 22 35.92 -10.97 10.17
N GLU A 23 36.44 -10.06 9.33
CA GLU A 23 37.75 -9.40 9.45
C GLU A 23 37.83 -8.26 10.48
N ILE A 24 36.75 -7.82 11.15
CA ILE A 24 36.92 -7.01 12.38
C ILE A 24 37.36 -7.89 13.58
N LEU A 25 37.34 -9.22 13.39
CA LEU A 25 37.90 -10.20 14.32
C LEU A 25 39.33 -10.64 13.98
N ASP A 26 39.92 -10.09 12.92
CA ASP A 26 41.32 -10.30 12.58
C ASP A 26 41.98 -8.92 12.40
N LEU A 27 42.26 -8.27 13.54
CA LEU A 27 43.21 -7.16 13.52
C LEU A 27 44.53 -7.72 12.97
N THR A 28 44.83 -7.41 11.71
CA THR A 28 46.22 -7.29 11.30
C THR A 28 46.86 -6.35 12.30
N TYR A 29 47.68 -6.95 13.16
CA TYR A 29 48.76 -6.29 13.88
C TYR A 29 49.60 -5.53 12.86
N ASP A 30 49.22 -4.29 12.58
CA ASP A 30 50.10 -3.33 11.91
C ASP A 30 50.95 -2.70 13.01
N SER A 31 52.19 -3.17 13.09
CA SER A 31 53.22 -2.73 14.04
C SER A 31 53.75 -1.33 13.72
N SER A 32 52.92 -0.38 13.28
CA SER A 32 53.41 0.92 12.80
C SER A 32 52.58 2.15 13.17
N SER A 33 51.56 2.03 14.04
CA SER A 33 50.95 3.20 14.68
C SER A 33 51.27 3.24 16.18
N GLU A 34 52.02 4.25 16.60
CA GLU A 34 52.31 4.50 18.01
C GLU A 34 50.98 4.69 18.78
N PRO A 35 50.72 3.91 19.85
CA PRO A 35 49.56 4.14 20.68
C PRO A 35 49.79 5.42 21.49
N ASN A 36 49.02 6.46 21.21
CA ASN A 36 48.98 7.67 22.04
C ASN A 36 48.35 7.31 23.39
N GLN A 37 49.25 7.06 24.36
CA GLN A 37 49.08 7.24 25.79
C GLN A 37 47.86 6.54 26.43
N SER A 38 47.85 5.21 26.41
CA SER A 38 47.14 4.43 27.43
C SER A 38 48.02 4.26 28.66
N SER A 39 47.52 4.65 29.83
CA SER A 39 48.17 4.47 31.12
C SER A 39 48.52 2.98 31.33
N MET A 40 49.81 2.67 31.52
CA MET A 40 50.26 1.32 31.89
C MET A 40 50.22 1.16 33.40
N GLU A 41 49.50 0.15 33.88
CA GLU A 41 49.65 -0.38 35.24
C GLU A 41 50.13 -1.84 35.11
N ASN A 42 51.31 -2.15 35.67
CA ASN A 42 51.94 -3.48 35.63
C ASN A 42 52.13 -4.12 34.24
N GLY A 43 52.43 -3.32 33.21
CA GLY A 43 52.75 -3.84 31.88
C GLY A 43 51.55 -4.39 31.09
N THR A 44 50.34 -4.25 31.62
CA THR A 44 49.09 -4.48 30.91
C THR A 44 48.46 -3.14 30.49
N PRO A 45 48.00 -2.99 29.24
CA PRO A 45 47.31 -1.78 28.82
C PRO A 45 46.00 -1.65 29.62
N VAL A 46 45.82 -0.52 30.30
CA VAL A 46 44.55 -0.21 30.99
C VAL A 46 43.60 0.37 29.96
N CYS A 47 42.61 -0.44 29.56
CA CYS A 47 41.57 -0.02 28.63
C CYS A 47 40.38 0.60 29.38
N THR A 48 39.89 1.75 28.93
CA THR A 48 38.71 2.43 29.49
C THR A 48 37.38 1.83 29.00
N ASN A 49 37.41 1.10 27.89
CA ASN A 49 36.25 0.45 27.27
C ASN A 49 36.60 -0.95 26.72
N GLU A 50 35.56 -1.71 26.37
CA GLU A 50 35.64 -3.11 25.91
C GLU A 50 36.45 -3.32 24.63
N TYR A 51 36.64 -2.25 23.83
CA TYR A 51 37.35 -2.31 22.55
C TYR A 51 38.80 -1.81 22.64
N CYS A 52 39.26 -1.33 23.80
CA CYS A 52 40.58 -0.71 23.96
C CYS A 52 40.86 0.41 22.95
N VAL A 53 39.82 1.17 22.61
CA VAL A 53 39.84 2.28 21.65
C VAL A 53 39.79 3.60 22.43
N SER A 54 40.34 4.69 21.87
CA SER A 54 40.23 6.01 22.51
C SER A 54 38.75 6.41 22.68
N ASP A 55 38.42 7.16 23.73
CA ASP A 55 37.03 7.58 23.95
C ASP A 55 36.48 8.40 22.77
N GLU A 56 37.35 9.13 22.05
CA GLU A 56 36.99 9.91 20.85
C GLU A 56 36.60 8.99 19.67
N ASP A 57 37.38 7.94 19.41
CA ASP A 57 37.11 6.98 18.34
C ASP A 57 35.91 6.08 18.65
N TYR A 58 35.71 5.73 19.93
CA TYR A 58 34.53 5.00 20.39
C TYR A 58 33.25 5.84 20.22
N LEU A 59 33.32 7.13 20.58
CA LEU A 59 32.22 8.08 20.36
C LEU A 59 31.97 8.32 18.87
N ALA A 60 33.00 8.37 18.02
CA ALA A 60 32.86 8.51 16.58
C ALA A 60 32.18 7.29 15.94
N MET A 61 32.57 6.08 16.36
CA MET A 61 31.95 4.83 15.89
C MET A 61 30.48 4.74 16.31
N ILE A 62 30.16 5.14 17.54
CA ILE A 62 28.79 5.24 18.03
C ILE A 62 28.01 6.31 17.25
N GLN A 63 28.60 7.48 17.00
CA GLN A 63 27.96 8.56 16.27
C GLN A 63 27.62 8.16 14.82
N ASP A 64 28.53 7.47 14.12
CA ASP A 64 28.32 7.02 12.74
C ASP A 64 27.30 5.87 12.64
N TYR A 65 27.15 5.07 13.69
CA TYR A 65 26.10 4.05 13.79
C TYR A 65 24.73 4.63 14.21
N ILE A 66 24.71 5.68 15.04
CA ILE A 66 23.48 6.30 15.58
C ILE A 66 22.82 7.26 14.59
N TYR A 67 23.61 8.04 13.83
CA TYR A 67 23.04 9.06 12.95
C TYR A 67 22.56 8.47 11.63
N PRO A 68 21.29 8.68 11.25
CA PRO A 68 20.78 8.13 10.01
C PRO A 68 21.52 8.72 8.82
N THR A 69 21.83 7.89 7.85
CA THR A 69 22.39 8.38 6.58
C THR A 69 21.40 9.34 5.90
N PRO A 70 21.84 10.24 5.01
CA PRO A 70 20.91 11.12 4.28
C PRO A 70 19.81 10.34 3.53
N LEU A 71 20.12 9.11 3.08
CA LEU A 71 19.15 8.21 2.45
C LEU A 71 18.10 7.72 3.45
N GLU A 72 18.49 7.36 4.67
CA GLU A 72 17.57 6.96 5.73
C GLU A 72 16.65 8.13 6.14
N TRP A 73 17.17 9.36 6.22
CA TRP A 73 16.33 10.55 6.45
C TRP A 73 15.30 10.76 5.35
N ILE A 74 15.68 10.56 4.08
CA ILE A 74 14.75 10.60 2.95
C ILE A 74 13.70 9.49 3.08
N LEU A 75 14.12 8.27 3.43
CA LEU A 75 13.23 7.13 3.61
C LEU A 75 12.22 7.38 4.73
N ILE A 76 12.67 7.86 5.89
CA ILE A 76 11.81 8.22 7.03
C ILE A 76 10.78 9.28 6.59
N THR A 77 11.25 10.33 5.91
CA THR A 77 10.38 11.42 5.43
C THR A 77 9.33 10.91 4.44
N LEU A 78 9.73 10.08 3.48
CA LEU A 78 8.82 9.46 2.51
C LEU A 78 7.76 8.60 3.21
N HIS A 79 8.16 7.81 4.21
CA HIS A 79 7.24 6.96 4.96
C HIS A 79 6.23 7.77 5.78
N ILE A 80 6.64 8.89 6.38
CA ILE A 80 5.72 9.81 7.06
C ILE A 80 4.68 10.35 6.07
N VAL A 81 5.12 10.73 4.87
CA VAL A 81 4.21 11.20 3.81
C VAL A 81 3.23 10.09 3.39
N VAL A 82 3.72 8.87 3.13
CA VAL A 82 2.88 7.72 2.77
C VAL A 82 1.89 7.38 3.88
N PHE A 83 2.32 7.43 5.14
CA PHE A 83 1.46 7.19 6.30
C PHE A 83 0.32 8.22 6.37
N VAL A 84 0.63 9.52 6.29
CA VAL A 84 -0.38 10.60 6.37
C VAL A 84 -1.32 10.55 5.17
N VAL A 85 -0.78 10.46 3.95
CA VAL A 85 -1.59 10.42 2.72
C VAL A 85 -2.45 9.15 2.68
N GLY A 86 -1.88 8.00 3.04
CA GLY A 86 -2.59 6.74 3.08
C GLY A 86 -3.71 6.74 4.13
N LEU A 87 -3.46 7.28 5.32
CA LEU A 87 -4.47 7.38 6.38
C LEU A 87 -5.64 8.30 5.95
N VAL A 88 -5.32 9.51 5.47
CA VAL A 88 -6.32 10.49 5.04
C VAL A 88 -7.07 9.99 3.81
N GLY A 89 -6.37 9.47 2.81
CA GLY A 89 -6.94 8.96 1.56
C GLY A 89 -7.92 7.82 1.80
N ASN A 90 -7.51 6.79 2.53
CA ASN A 90 -8.37 5.65 2.84
C ASN A 90 -9.55 6.03 3.76
N ALA A 91 -9.37 7.01 4.66
CA ALA A 91 -10.46 7.55 5.48
C ALA A 91 -11.53 8.23 4.61
N LEU A 92 -11.10 9.08 3.68
CA LEU A 92 -12.00 9.77 2.76
C LEU A 92 -12.78 8.78 1.90
N VAL A 93 -12.13 7.72 1.42
CA VAL A 93 -12.79 6.64 0.66
C VAL A 93 -13.91 5.99 1.51
N CYS A 94 -13.60 5.55 2.72
CA CYS A 94 -14.59 4.94 3.62
C CYS A 94 -15.75 5.90 3.95
N VAL A 95 -15.45 7.16 4.30
CA VAL A 95 -16.46 8.18 4.62
C VAL A 95 -17.34 8.49 3.42
N SER A 96 -16.77 8.60 2.22
CA SER A 96 -17.52 8.92 1.00
C SER A 96 -18.57 7.86 0.66
N VAL A 97 -18.22 6.58 0.80
CA VAL A 97 -19.13 5.46 0.55
C VAL A 97 -20.17 5.31 1.67
N TYR A 98 -19.77 5.54 2.92
CA TYR A 98 -20.69 5.47 4.06
C TYR A 98 -21.78 6.55 4.00
N ARG A 99 -21.37 7.81 3.74
CA ARG A 99 -22.24 8.99 3.76
C ARG A 99 -23.19 9.04 2.56
N ASN A 100 -22.76 8.62 1.37
CA ASN A 100 -23.57 8.68 0.16
C ASN A 100 -24.26 7.35 -0.12
N HIS A 101 -25.56 7.25 0.20
CA HIS A 101 -26.34 6.02 -0.04
C HIS A 101 -26.39 5.61 -1.52
N THR A 102 -26.34 6.57 -2.44
CA THR A 102 -26.29 6.34 -3.90
C THR A 102 -24.99 5.67 -4.35
N MET A 103 -23.93 5.76 -3.56
CA MET A 103 -22.63 5.13 -3.81
C MET A 103 -22.54 3.71 -3.23
N ARG A 104 -23.62 3.10 -2.73
CA ARG A 104 -23.60 1.73 -2.19
C ARG A 104 -23.74 0.67 -3.28
N THR A 105 -22.86 0.73 -4.27
CA THR A 105 -22.77 -0.24 -5.37
C THR A 105 -21.84 -1.40 -5.01
N VAL A 106 -21.93 -2.52 -5.74
CA VAL A 106 -21.06 -3.70 -5.51
C VAL A 106 -19.58 -3.35 -5.61
N THR A 107 -19.18 -2.57 -6.61
CA THR A 107 -17.80 -2.10 -6.75
C THR A 107 -17.34 -1.28 -5.55
N ASN A 108 -18.22 -0.44 -4.99
CA ASN A 108 -17.86 0.43 -3.88
C ASN A 108 -17.71 -0.34 -2.56
N TYR A 109 -18.35 -1.51 -2.39
CA TYR A 109 -18.05 -2.41 -1.27
C TYR A 109 -16.63 -2.99 -1.36
N PHE A 110 -16.18 -3.34 -2.57
CA PHE A 110 -14.80 -3.78 -2.78
C PHE A 110 -13.79 -2.65 -2.53
N ILE A 111 -14.11 -1.42 -2.94
CA ILE A 111 -13.27 -0.25 -2.66
C ILE A 111 -13.12 -0.01 -1.15
N VAL A 112 -14.21 -0.12 -0.38
CA VAL A 112 -14.14 -0.03 1.09
C VAL A 112 -13.33 -1.19 1.68
N ASN A 113 -13.44 -2.40 1.13
CA ASN A 113 -12.62 -3.53 1.56
C ASN A 113 -11.12 -3.27 1.40
N LEU A 114 -10.70 -2.68 0.26
CA LEU A 114 -9.30 -2.24 0.07
C LEU A 114 -8.90 -1.21 1.12
N ALA A 115 -9.71 -0.17 1.32
CA ALA A 115 -9.40 0.88 2.29
C ALA A 115 -9.23 0.34 3.72
N LEU A 116 -10.03 -0.66 4.13
CA LEU A 116 -9.87 -1.33 5.42
C LEU A 116 -8.59 -2.17 5.52
N ALA A 117 -8.24 -2.90 4.46
CA ALA A 117 -6.98 -3.66 4.40
C ALA A 117 -5.75 -2.75 4.42
N ASP A 118 -5.82 -1.60 3.76
CA ASP A 118 -4.76 -0.60 3.75
C ASP A 118 -4.59 0.07 5.12
N PHE A 119 -5.69 0.38 5.82
CA PHE A 119 -5.63 0.89 7.19
C PHE A 119 -4.91 -0.05 8.14
N LEU A 120 -5.18 -1.34 8.02
CA LEU A 120 -4.54 -2.36 8.84
C LEU A 120 -3.02 -2.31 8.63
N VAL A 121 -2.55 -2.26 7.37
CA VAL A 121 -1.12 -2.22 7.05
C VAL A 121 -0.48 -0.89 7.49
N ILE A 122 -1.12 0.25 7.17
CA ILE A 122 -0.58 1.57 7.48
C ILE A 122 -0.42 1.76 8.99
N LEU A 123 -1.38 1.30 9.79
CA LEU A 123 -1.33 1.49 11.25
C LEU A 123 -0.43 0.50 11.97
N PHE A 124 -0.46 -0.78 11.57
CA PHE A 124 0.19 -1.85 12.34
C PHE A 124 1.47 -2.38 11.72
N CYS A 125 1.60 -2.37 10.39
CA CYS A 125 2.76 -2.93 9.72
C CYS A 125 3.81 -1.85 9.41
N LEU A 126 3.37 -0.69 8.93
CA LEU A 126 4.27 0.35 8.43
C LEU A 126 5.25 0.88 9.49
N PRO A 127 4.83 1.24 10.73
CA PRO A 127 5.78 1.77 11.71
C PRO A 127 6.85 0.76 12.15
N PRO A 128 6.51 -0.51 12.48
CA PRO A 128 7.52 -1.53 12.76
C PRO A 128 8.47 -1.80 11.60
N THR A 129 7.96 -1.85 10.36
CA THR A 129 8.79 -2.08 9.17
C THR A 129 9.79 -0.95 8.97
N VAL A 130 9.37 0.32 9.06
CA VAL A 130 10.30 1.46 8.91
C VAL A 130 11.37 1.46 9.98
N LEU A 131 11.02 1.12 11.22
CA LEU A 131 12.01 1.03 12.28
C LEU A 131 13.02 -0.08 11.97
N TRP A 132 12.56 -1.25 11.52
CA TRP A 132 13.43 -2.36 11.13
C TRP A 132 14.34 -2.00 9.95
N ASP A 133 13.81 -1.28 8.94
CA ASP A 133 14.57 -0.84 7.76
C ASP A 133 15.67 0.17 8.12
N VAL A 134 15.42 1.09 9.06
CA VAL A 134 16.37 2.13 9.45
C VAL A 134 17.42 1.60 10.43
N THR A 135 17.00 0.75 11.36
CA THR A 135 17.88 0.28 12.45
C THR A 135 18.54 -1.07 12.17
N GLU A 136 18.15 -1.72 11.07
CA GLU A 136 18.53 -3.09 10.71
C GLU A 136 18.26 -4.11 11.84
N THR A 137 17.38 -3.76 12.79
CA THR A 137 17.10 -4.55 14.00
C THR A 137 15.60 -4.62 14.27
N TRP A 138 15.11 -5.82 14.52
CA TRP A 138 13.74 -6.08 14.92
C TRP A 138 13.57 -6.00 16.44
N PHE A 139 12.98 -4.90 16.93
CA PHE A 139 12.79 -4.66 18.37
C PHE A 139 11.52 -5.24 18.97
N PHE A 140 10.54 -5.64 18.16
CA PHE A 140 9.18 -5.94 18.63
C PHE A 140 8.93 -7.40 19.02
N GLY A 141 9.99 -8.22 19.06
CA GLY A 141 9.93 -9.64 19.43
C GLY A 141 9.28 -10.56 18.38
N SER A 142 9.33 -11.88 18.63
CA SER A 142 8.90 -12.95 17.71
C SER A 142 7.42 -12.87 17.31
N VAL A 143 6.53 -12.58 18.26
CA VAL A 143 5.08 -12.51 17.99
C VAL A 143 4.76 -11.42 16.99
N THR A 144 5.33 -10.22 17.19
CA THR A 144 5.10 -9.08 16.30
C THR A 144 5.76 -9.30 14.95
N CYS A 145 6.94 -9.94 14.90
CA CYS A 145 7.62 -10.34 13.66
C CYS A 145 6.69 -11.21 12.79
N LYS A 146 6.14 -12.28 13.37
CA LYS A 146 5.16 -13.15 12.70
C LYS A 146 3.92 -12.37 12.26
N LEU A 147 3.36 -11.56 13.15
CA LEU A 147 2.10 -10.85 12.90
C LEU A 147 2.24 -9.78 11.80
N VAL A 148 3.27 -8.94 11.84
CA VAL A 148 3.44 -7.80 10.92
C VAL A 148 3.60 -8.27 9.48
N LEU A 149 4.53 -9.19 9.22
CA LEU A 149 4.76 -9.71 7.88
C LEU A 149 3.57 -10.54 7.38
N TYR A 150 2.97 -11.35 8.25
CA TYR A 150 1.77 -12.12 7.89
C TYR A 150 0.60 -11.21 7.48
N LEU A 151 0.34 -10.14 8.24
CA LEU A 151 -0.71 -9.17 7.92
C LEU A 151 -0.40 -8.39 6.62
N GLN A 152 0.87 -8.05 6.37
CA GLN A 152 1.30 -7.40 5.14
C GLN A 152 1.01 -8.29 3.92
N SER A 153 1.36 -9.58 4.00
CA SER A 153 1.10 -10.55 2.94
C SER A 153 -0.40 -10.84 2.76
N ILE A 154 -1.18 -10.91 3.84
CA ILE A 154 -2.66 -11.02 3.75
C ILE A 154 -3.23 -9.81 3.02
N SER A 155 -2.87 -8.59 3.43
CA SER A 155 -3.43 -7.36 2.84
C SER A 155 -3.13 -7.27 1.35
N VAL A 156 -1.89 -7.57 0.97
CA VAL A 156 -1.47 -7.68 -0.42
C VAL A 156 -2.30 -8.70 -1.20
N SER A 157 -2.48 -9.89 -0.65
CA SER A 157 -3.29 -10.95 -1.26
C SER A 157 -4.76 -10.53 -1.43
N VAL A 158 -5.35 -9.93 -0.39
CA VAL A 158 -6.72 -9.40 -0.40
C VAL A 158 -6.87 -8.34 -1.48
N SER A 159 -5.92 -7.42 -1.60
CA SER A 159 -5.94 -6.34 -2.60
C SER A 159 -5.91 -6.89 -4.03
N VAL A 160 -4.98 -7.81 -4.35
CA VAL A 160 -4.89 -8.39 -5.70
C VAL A 160 -6.13 -9.23 -6.05
N LEU A 161 -6.60 -10.06 -5.13
CA LEU A 161 -7.82 -10.84 -5.35
C LEU A 161 -9.03 -9.93 -5.51
N THR A 162 -9.14 -8.86 -4.71
CA THR A 162 -10.24 -7.90 -4.84
C THR A 162 -10.23 -7.20 -6.19
N LEU A 163 -9.07 -6.72 -6.66
CA LEU A 163 -8.93 -6.13 -8.00
C LEU A 163 -9.29 -7.12 -9.11
N THR A 164 -8.95 -8.39 -8.93
CA THR A 164 -9.31 -9.47 -9.86
C THR A 164 -10.82 -9.67 -9.90
N PHE A 165 -11.48 -9.74 -8.75
CA PHE A 165 -12.94 -9.84 -8.68
C PHE A 165 -13.66 -8.62 -9.27
N ILE A 166 -13.15 -7.40 -9.03
CA ILE A 166 -13.67 -6.19 -9.67
C ILE A 166 -13.56 -6.32 -11.19
N SER A 167 -12.41 -6.77 -11.70
CA SER A 167 -12.17 -6.92 -13.14
C SER A 167 -13.12 -7.93 -13.78
N ILE A 168 -13.36 -9.06 -13.09
CA ILE A 168 -14.32 -10.10 -13.53
C ILE A 168 -15.77 -9.57 -13.48
N ASP A 169 -16.16 -8.86 -12.41
CA ASP A 169 -17.48 -8.24 -12.28
C ASP A 169 -17.76 -7.28 -13.45
N ARG A 170 -16.77 -6.42 -13.79
CA ARG A 170 -16.85 -5.53 -14.95
C ARG A 170 -16.92 -6.27 -16.28
N TRP A 171 -16.13 -7.33 -16.41
CA TRP A 171 -16.14 -8.15 -17.62
C TRP A 171 -17.51 -8.79 -17.86
N TYR A 172 -18.13 -9.40 -16.84
CA TYR A 172 -19.49 -9.93 -16.96
C TYR A 172 -20.52 -8.83 -17.28
N ALA A 173 -20.43 -7.67 -16.63
CA ALA A 173 -21.35 -6.56 -16.87
C ALA A 173 -21.33 -6.03 -18.32
N ILE A 174 -20.13 -5.95 -18.92
CA ILE A 174 -19.93 -5.32 -20.25
C ILE A 174 -20.07 -6.34 -21.39
N CYS A 175 -19.48 -7.53 -21.22
CA CYS A 175 -19.46 -8.57 -22.24
C CYS A 175 -20.74 -9.42 -22.23
N HIS A 176 -21.41 -9.56 -21.07
CA HIS A 176 -22.61 -10.39 -20.90
C HIS A 176 -23.75 -9.66 -20.17
N PRO A 177 -24.26 -8.54 -20.71
CA PRO A 177 -25.20 -7.65 -20.02
C PRO A 177 -26.57 -8.29 -19.68
N LEU A 178 -26.99 -9.34 -20.40
CA LEU A 178 -28.31 -9.97 -20.22
C LEU A 178 -28.33 -11.06 -19.12
N SER A 179 -27.17 -11.60 -18.72
CA SER A 179 -27.07 -12.65 -17.69
C SER A 179 -26.57 -12.12 -16.34
N PHE A 180 -26.11 -10.87 -16.30
CA PHE A 180 -25.41 -10.34 -15.13
C PHE A 180 -26.33 -9.60 -14.15
N LYS A 181 -26.41 -10.11 -12.92
CA LYS A 181 -26.97 -9.42 -11.76
C LYS A 181 -25.90 -9.29 -10.68
N SER A 182 -25.30 -8.10 -10.57
CA SER A 182 -24.42 -7.76 -9.45
C SER A 182 -25.26 -7.44 -8.23
N THR A 183 -25.16 -8.25 -7.17
CA THR A 183 -25.93 -8.05 -5.93
C THR A 183 -24.98 -7.83 -4.76
N ALA A 184 -25.40 -6.98 -3.82
CA ALA A 184 -24.61 -6.68 -2.62
C ALA A 184 -24.34 -7.94 -1.77
N ALA A 185 -25.26 -8.91 -1.77
CA ALA A 185 -25.06 -10.19 -1.10
C ALA A 185 -23.87 -10.97 -1.69
N ARG A 186 -23.80 -11.09 -3.02
CA ARG A 186 -22.67 -11.74 -3.72
C ARG A 186 -21.35 -11.02 -3.44
N ALA A 187 -21.37 -9.69 -3.42
CA ALA A 187 -20.19 -8.89 -3.10
C ALA A 187 -19.65 -9.20 -1.70
N LYS A 188 -20.53 -9.23 -0.69
CA LYS A 188 -20.17 -9.57 0.70
C LYS A 188 -19.65 -10.99 0.83
N THR A 189 -20.28 -11.96 0.17
CA THR A 189 -19.80 -13.35 0.12
C THR A 189 -18.42 -13.43 -0.52
N ASN A 190 -18.19 -12.74 -1.64
CA ASN A 190 -16.88 -12.71 -2.30
C ASN A 190 -15.81 -12.08 -1.39
N ILE A 191 -16.12 -10.99 -0.69
CA ILE A 191 -15.20 -10.36 0.27
C ILE A 191 -14.80 -11.38 1.35
N LEU A 192 -15.76 -12.08 1.96
CA LEU A 192 -15.46 -13.11 2.96
C LEU A 192 -14.57 -14.23 2.38
N LEU A 193 -14.86 -14.69 1.16
CA LEU A 193 -14.04 -15.70 0.50
C LEU A 193 -12.62 -15.21 0.23
N ILE A 194 -12.45 -13.96 -0.22
CA ILE A 194 -11.14 -13.35 -0.45
C ILE A 194 -10.33 -13.37 0.84
N TRP A 195 -10.90 -12.90 1.95
CA TRP A 195 -10.20 -12.92 3.25
C TRP A 195 -9.80 -14.33 3.69
N LEU A 196 -10.73 -15.29 3.60
CA LEU A 196 -10.44 -16.68 3.99
C LEU A 196 -9.33 -17.30 3.14
N VAL A 197 -9.38 -17.11 1.82
CA VAL A 197 -8.35 -17.61 0.90
C VAL A 197 -7.00 -16.95 1.17
N SER A 198 -6.97 -15.62 1.35
CA SER A 198 -5.73 -14.88 1.64
C SER A 198 -5.10 -15.33 2.96
N ILE A 199 -5.89 -15.47 4.03
CA ILE A 199 -5.44 -15.97 5.33
C ILE A 199 -4.86 -17.38 5.20
N LEU A 200 -5.56 -18.27 4.48
CA LEU A 200 -5.17 -19.67 4.36
C LEU A 200 -3.91 -19.86 3.48
N VAL A 201 -3.82 -19.20 2.34
CA VAL A 201 -2.68 -19.34 1.41
C VAL A 201 -1.39 -18.83 2.04
N VAL A 202 -1.47 -17.76 2.82
CA VAL A 202 -0.32 -17.12 3.46
C VAL A 202 -0.02 -17.76 4.83
N LEU A 203 -0.90 -18.62 5.36
CA LEU A 203 -0.77 -19.24 6.68
C LEU A 203 0.62 -19.81 6.99
N PRO A 204 1.36 -20.45 6.04
CA PRO A 204 2.71 -20.92 6.32
C PRO A 204 3.64 -19.82 6.85
N GLU A 205 3.53 -18.57 6.37
CA GLU A 205 4.38 -17.44 6.84
C GLU A 205 4.27 -17.23 8.34
N ALA A 206 3.06 -17.32 8.90
CA ALA A 206 2.83 -17.14 10.33
C ALA A 206 3.55 -18.21 11.18
N ILE A 207 3.85 -19.36 10.61
CA ILE A 207 4.53 -20.48 11.27
C ILE A 207 6.05 -20.35 11.11
N VAL A 208 6.51 -20.01 9.90
CA VAL A 208 7.93 -20.11 9.53
C VAL A 208 8.74 -18.85 9.80
N LEU A 209 8.12 -17.67 9.90
CA LEU A 209 8.80 -16.45 10.28
C LEU A 209 9.20 -16.51 11.75
N ASP A 210 10.41 -16.12 12.10
CA ASP A 210 10.81 -15.95 13.50
C ASP A 210 11.96 -14.96 13.63
N THR A 211 12.17 -14.49 14.86
CA THR A 211 13.32 -13.65 15.18
C THR A 211 14.58 -14.49 15.27
N ARG A 212 15.64 -14.08 14.56
CA ARG A 212 16.96 -14.71 14.60
C ARG A 212 17.99 -13.67 15.04
N LYS A 213 18.72 -13.96 16.12
CA LYS A 213 19.89 -13.16 16.50
C LYS A 213 21.03 -13.46 15.53
N HIS A 214 21.76 -12.44 15.09
CA HIS A 214 23.00 -12.65 14.37
C HIS A 214 24.01 -13.42 15.26
N PRO A 215 24.83 -14.33 14.69
CA PRO A 215 25.76 -15.16 15.44
C PRO A 215 26.99 -14.34 15.87
N ILE A 216 26.78 -13.43 16.81
CA ILE A 216 27.81 -12.60 17.42
C ILE A 216 27.94 -13.09 18.88
N PRO A 217 29.16 -13.22 19.43
CA PRO A 217 29.39 -13.71 20.79
C PRO A 217 28.95 -12.71 21.89
N LEU A 218 28.05 -11.77 21.57
CA LEU A 218 27.53 -10.75 22.46
C LEU A 218 26.02 -11.02 22.67
N ASP A 219 25.58 -11.22 23.92
CA ASP A 219 24.16 -11.40 24.21
C ASP A 219 23.43 -10.05 24.18
N THR A 220 23.15 -9.59 22.97
CA THR A 220 22.44 -8.33 22.75
C THR A 220 21.16 -8.54 21.96
N ILE A 221 20.25 -7.57 22.08
CA ILE A 221 19.05 -7.47 21.25
C ILE A 221 19.35 -6.80 19.90
N TYR A 222 20.47 -6.09 19.80
CA TYR A 222 20.92 -5.43 18.58
C TYR A 222 21.24 -6.51 17.52
N LEU A 223 20.96 -6.21 16.24
CA LEU A 223 21.17 -7.17 15.15
C LEU A 223 20.31 -8.43 15.29
N THR A 224 19.10 -8.28 15.82
CA THR A 224 18.05 -9.31 15.71
C THR A 224 17.29 -9.09 14.42
N ASP A 225 17.23 -10.11 13.56
CA ASP A 225 16.49 -10.04 12.30
C ASP A 225 15.16 -10.80 12.39
N CYS A 226 14.19 -10.44 11.56
CA CYS A 226 12.92 -11.17 11.42
C CYS A 226 12.91 -11.89 10.07
N THR A 227 13.17 -13.20 10.08
CA THR A 227 13.43 -13.97 8.86
C THR A 227 12.78 -15.35 8.86
N TYR A 228 12.76 -15.99 7.70
CA TYR A 228 12.26 -17.36 7.54
C TYR A 228 13.20 -18.34 8.25
N THR A 229 12.62 -19.28 9.00
CA THR A 229 13.37 -20.29 9.76
C THR A 229 13.89 -21.45 8.89
N TRP A 230 13.41 -21.57 7.66
CA TRP A 230 13.80 -22.61 6.71
C TRP A 230 15.06 -22.22 5.92
N SER A 231 15.57 -23.18 5.13
CA SER A 231 16.68 -22.94 4.22
C SER A 231 16.35 -21.86 3.19
N GLU A 232 17.35 -21.08 2.77
CA GLU A 232 17.22 -20.08 1.70
C GLU A 232 16.57 -20.62 0.43
N SER A 233 16.87 -21.87 0.06
CA SER A 233 16.26 -22.55 -1.07
C SER A 233 14.75 -22.76 -0.89
N SER A 234 14.32 -23.18 0.30
CA SER A 234 12.91 -23.35 0.65
C SER A 234 12.16 -22.02 0.66
N THR A 235 12.77 -20.97 1.23
CA THR A 235 12.24 -19.61 1.24
C THR A 235 12.01 -19.12 -0.19
N ARG A 236 13.00 -19.27 -1.07
CA ARG A 236 12.91 -18.87 -2.47
C ARG A 236 11.81 -19.63 -3.22
N ILE A 237 11.71 -20.95 -3.03
CA ILE A 237 10.64 -21.76 -3.65
C ILE A 237 9.27 -21.29 -3.19
N TYR A 238 9.11 -21.04 -1.88
CA TYR A 238 7.86 -20.55 -1.30
C TYR A 238 7.48 -19.16 -1.84
N GLN A 239 8.43 -18.23 -1.90
CA GLN A 239 8.20 -16.89 -2.46
C GLN A 239 7.85 -16.95 -3.94
N LEU A 240 8.50 -17.81 -4.74
CA LEU A 240 8.15 -18.03 -6.14
C LEU A 240 6.74 -18.62 -6.30
N PHE A 241 6.35 -19.55 -5.43
CA PHE A 241 5.00 -20.10 -5.38
C PHE A 241 3.97 -19.00 -5.11
N LEU A 242 4.17 -18.20 -4.05
CA LEU A 242 3.28 -17.08 -3.74
C LEU A 242 3.24 -16.05 -4.87
N LEU A 243 4.39 -15.69 -5.44
CA LEU A 243 4.48 -14.78 -6.58
C LEU A 243 3.63 -15.27 -7.76
N PHE A 244 3.77 -16.55 -8.11
CA PHE A 244 3.04 -17.12 -9.23
C PHE A 244 1.52 -17.12 -8.99
N PHE A 245 1.07 -17.66 -7.86
CA PHE A 245 -0.35 -17.84 -7.58
C PHE A 245 -1.07 -16.56 -7.13
N LEU A 246 -0.40 -15.68 -6.38
CA LEU A 246 -1.01 -14.45 -5.85
C LEU A 246 -0.75 -13.22 -6.69
N TYR A 247 0.15 -13.26 -7.68
CA TYR A 247 0.39 -12.13 -8.59
C TYR A 247 0.25 -12.49 -10.06
N VAL A 248 1.04 -13.45 -10.55
CA VAL A 248 1.11 -13.72 -11.99
C VAL A 248 -0.25 -14.19 -12.52
N VAL A 249 -0.86 -15.19 -11.88
CA VAL A 249 -2.17 -15.70 -12.29
C VAL A 249 -3.27 -14.62 -12.22
N PRO A 250 -3.46 -13.90 -11.08
CA PRO A 250 -4.42 -12.80 -10.99
C PRO A 250 -4.18 -11.69 -12.03
N PHE A 251 -2.93 -11.30 -12.25
CA PHE A 251 -2.58 -10.27 -13.22
C PHE A 251 -2.93 -10.67 -14.65
N LEU A 252 -2.62 -11.91 -15.04
CA LEU A 252 -3.01 -12.43 -16.35
C LEU A 252 -4.53 -12.47 -16.52
N LEU A 253 -5.27 -12.88 -15.49
CA LEU A 253 -6.73 -12.87 -15.52
C LEU A 253 -7.28 -11.45 -15.68
N MET A 254 -6.74 -10.47 -14.95
CA MET A 254 -7.10 -9.06 -15.11
C MET A 254 -6.77 -8.55 -16.51
N ALA A 255 -5.59 -8.84 -17.04
CA ALA A 255 -5.16 -8.42 -18.37
C ALA A 255 -6.09 -8.96 -19.46
N VAL A 256 -6.44 -10.25 -19.40
CA VAL A 256 -7.37 -10.89 -20.34
C VAL A 256 -8.77 -10.28 -20.22
N ALA A 257 -9.26 -10.07 -19.00
CA ALA A 257 -10.58 -9.46 -18.77
C ALA A 257 -10.65 -8.04 -19.35
N TYR A 258 -9.66 -7.19 -19.07
CA TYR A 258 -9.61 -5.82 -19.59
C TYR A 258 -9.39 -5.75 -21.10
N TYR A 259 -8.59 -6.66 -21.67
CA TYR A 259 -8.44 -6.77 -23.12
C TYR A 259 -9.78 -7.07 -23.80
N GLN A 260 -10.56 -8.01 -23.27
CA GLN A 260 -11.88 -8.33 -23.81
C GLN A 260 -12.87 -7.16 -23.66
N ILE A 261 -12.85 -6.48 -22.51
CA ILE A 261 -13.64 -5.26 -22.29
C ILE A 261 -13.29 -4.21 -23.34
N ALA A 262 -12.00 -3.93 -23.55
CA ALA A 262 -11.53 -2.93 -24.52
C ALA A 262 -11.98 -3.29 -25.94
N ARG A 263 -11.85 -4.56 -26.35
CA ARG A 263 -12.30 -5.04 -27.66
C ARG A 263 -13.81 -4.86 -27.86
N VAL A 264 -14.63 -5.18 -26.86
CA VAL A 264 -16.09 -5.02 -26.94
C VAL A 264 -16.49 -3.55 -27.01
N LEU A 265 -15.83 -2.68 -26.24
CA LEU A 265 -16.08 -1.25 -26.25
C LEU A 265 -15.63 -0.59 -27.55
N TRP A 266 -14.50 -1.02 -28.14
CA TRP A 266 -13.99 -0.48 -29.41
C TRP A 266 -14.82 -0.92 -30.62
N ASN A 267 -15.30 -2.17 -30.63
CA ASN A 267 -16.13 -2.68 -31.72
C ASN A 267 -17.57 -2.15 -31.69
N LYS A 268 -18.03 -1.64 -30.54
CA LYS A 268 -19.27 -0.88 -30.45
C LYS A 268 -18.94 0.55 -30.87
N ASN A 269 -19.03 0.85 -32.18
CA ASN A 269 -19.02 2.23 -32.67
C ASN A 269 -19.88 3.08 -31.76
N ILE A 270 -19.28 4.09 -31.12
CA ILE A 270 -19.98 5.02 -30.23
C ILE A 270 -21.15 5.61 -31.02
N PRO A 271 -22.41 5.30 -30.69
CA PRO A 271 -23.54 5.90 -31.37
C PRO A 271 -23.68 7.32 -30.84
N GLY A 272 -22.91 8.26 -31.40
CA GLY A 272 -22.80 9.62 -30.85
C GLY A 272 -22.32 10.71 -31.78
N SER A 273 -22.15 10.48 -33.09
CA SER A 273 -21.70 11.54 -34.02
C SER A 273 -22.27 11.43 -35.44
N SER A 274 -23.46 10.87 -35.60
CA SER A 274 -24.17 10.90 -36.90
C SER A 274 -25.70 10.92 -36.71
N GLU A 275 -26.20 11.90 -35.95
CA GLU A 275 -27.59 12.34 -36.10
C GLU A 275 -27.60 13.84 -36.43
N THR A 276 -27.40 14.16 -37.71
CA THR A 276 -28.03 15.33 -38.31
C THR A 276 -28.39 14.97 -39.73
N ASN A 277 -29.69 15.05 -40.04
CA ASN A 277 -30.35 14.76 -41.31
C ASN A 277 -30.82 13.31 -41.53
N HIS A 278 -31.83 12.88 -40.75
CA HIS A 278 -32.89 12.09 -41.38
C HIS A 278 -34.27 12.56 -40.90
N HIS A 279 -35.02 13.11 -41.84
CA HIS A 279 -36.43 13.46 -41.72
C HIS A 279 -37.23 12.18 -41.39
N PRO A 280 -38.12 12.15 -40.37
CA PRO A 280 -38.82 10.92 -40.03
C PRO A 280 -40.08 10.74 -40.89
N SER A 281 -40.04 9.75 -41.78
CA SER A 281 -41.24 9.13 -42.33
C SER A 281 -41.73 8.06 -41.35
N ARG A 282 -42.98 8.18 -40.90
CA ARG A 282 -43.73 7.19 -40.12
C ARG A 282 -43.59 5.78 -40.71
N THR A 283 -43.39 4.76 -39.87
CA THR A 283 -44.27 3.56 -39.71
C THR A 283 -43.75 2.65 -38.58
N ASN A 284 -44.68 2.05 -37.84
CA ASN A 284 -44.56 1.24 -36.61
C ASN A 284 -43.62 0.03 -36.65
N THR A 285 -42.79 -0.14 -35.60
CA THR A 285 -42.58 -1.44 -34.91
C THR A 285 -41.94 -1.28 -33.51
N ARG A 286 -42.30 -2.22 -32.63
CA ARG A 286 -42.00 -2.35 -31.18
C ARG A 286 -40.54 -2.24 -30.76
N LEU A 287 -40.29 -1.66 -29.56
CA LEU A 287 -39.53 -2.25 -28.43
C LEU A 287 -39.37 -1.21 -27.31
N VAL A 288 -40.12 -1.37 -26.22
CA VAL A 288 -40.00 -0.49 -25.03
C VAL A 288 -38.83 -1.00 -24.18
N PHE A 289 -37.66 -0.37 -24.33
CA PHE A 289 -36.61 -0.42 -23.31
C PHE A 289 -36.91 0.65 -22.25
N PRO A 290 -36.90 0.34 -20.94
CA PRO A 290 -37.02 1.37 -19.92
C PRO A 290 -35.72 2.19 -19.90
N ARG A 291 -35.74 3.39 -20.50
CA ARG A 291 -34.71 4.42 -20.32
C ARG A 291 -34.76 4.91 -18.87
N ILE A 292 -33.74 4.56 -18.09
CA ILE A 292 -33.44 5.24 -16.82
C ILE A 292 -32.98 6.66 -17.18
N GLN A 293 -33.86 7.64 -17.02
CA GLN A 293 -33.54 9.06 -17.16
C GLN A 293 -32.93 9.55 -15.85
N LEU A 294 -31.61 9.80 -15.84
CA LEU A 294 -30.97 10.62 -14.82
C LEU A 294 -31.40 12.08 -15.05
N ARG A 295 -32.35 12.57 -14.25
CA ARG A 295 -32.69 14.00 -14.18
C ARG A 295 -31.58 14.72 -13.40
N LEU A 296 -30.64 15.33 -14.12
CA LEU A 296 -29.82 16.42 -13.58
C LEU A 296 -30.69 17.67 -13.55
N SER A 297 -31.21 18.02 -12.38
CA SER A 297 -31.91 19.28 -12.15
C SER A 297 -30.87 20.40 -11.97
N PHE A 298 -30.64 21.19 -13.02
CA PHE A 298 -30.06 22.53 -12.87
C PHE A 298 -31.21 23.54 -12.66
N PRO A 299 -31.16 24.41 -11.63
CA PRO A 299 -32.16 25.44 -11.44
C PRO A 299 -31.92 26.58 -12.45
N SER A 300 -32.88 26.79 -13.36
CA SER A 300 -32.96 27.96 -14.22
C SER A 300 -33.41 29.18 -13.41
N SER A 301 -32.61 30.24 -13.41
CA SER A 301 -32.96 31.56 -12.86
C SER A 301 -34.07 32.21 -13.70
N PRO A 302 -35.10 32.83 -13.10
CA PRO A 302 -36.21 33.41 -13.85
C PRO A 302 -35.92 34.86 -14.27
N THR A 303 -36.02 35.14 -15.57
CA THR A 303 -36.14 36.50 -16.10
C THR A 303 -37.59 36.87 -16.33
N GLY A 304 -38.04 37.95 -15.67
CA GLY A 304 -38.96 38.94 -16.22
C GLY A 304 -40.47 38.68 -16.13
N SER A 305 -41.14 39.39 -15.22
CA SER A 305 -42.53 39.79 -15.41
C SER A 305 -42.75 41.23 -14.90
N ALA A 306 -43.50 41.96 -15.71
CA ALA A 306 -43.67 43.40 -15.71
C ALA A 306 -44.46 43.94 -14.50
N MET A 307 -44.17 45.19 -14.16
CA MET A 307 -44.81 46.04 -13.15
C MET A 307 -46.23 46.44 -13.60
N PRO A 308 -47.25 46.35 -12.73
CA PRO A 308 -48.58 46.90 -13.02
C PRO A 308 -48.69 48.38 -12.62
N ILE A 309 -49.51 49.07 -13.41
CA ILE A 309 -49.88 50.49 -13.39
C ILE A 309 -50.61 50.85 -12.07
N ALA A 310 -50.26 52.02 -11.51
CA ALA A 310 -50.84 52.59 -10.29
C ALA A 310 -52.31 53.03 -10.47
N PRO A 311 -53.17 52.90 -9.43
CA PRO A 311 -54.49 53.50 -9.45
C PRO A 311 -54.50 54.94 -8.90
N SER A 312 -55.36 55.73 -9.52
CA SER A 312 -55.77 57.10 -9.24
C SER A 312 -56.30 57.34 -7.82
N ILE A 313 -55.87 58.45 -7.21
CA ILE A 313 -56.41 59.05 -5.97
C ILE A 313 -57.71 59.80 -6.29
N PRO A 314 -58.80 59.65 -5.51
CA PRO A 314 -59.88 60.63 -5.51
C PRO A 314 -59.70 61.64 -4.36
N SER A 315 -59.88 62.91 -4.71
CA SER A 315 -60.03 64.03 -3.81
C SER A 315 -61.26 63.86 -2.92
N SER A 316 -61.10 64.06 -1.61
CA SER A 316 -62.22 64.45 -0.74
C SER A 316 -61.76 65.51 0.26
N THR A 317 -62.54 66.59 0.23
CA THR A 317 -62.52 67.80 1.04
C THR A 317 -62.89 67.50 2.49
N ILE A 318 -62.30 68.22 3.46
CA ILE A 318 -62.97 69.03 4.51
C ILE A 318 -61.97 69.38 5.63
N SER A 319 -62.08 70.66 6.07
CA SER A 319 -61.40 71.42 7.13
C SER A 319 -60.06 72.05 6.76
#